data_AF-A0A4V5N6A2-F1
#
_entry.id   AF-A0A4V5N6A2-F1
#
_cell.length_a   1.000
_cell.length_b   1.000
_cell.length_c   1.000
_cell.angle_alpha   90.00
_cell.angle_beta   90.00
_cell.angle_gamma   90.00
#
_symmetry.space_group_name_H-M   'P 1'
#
loop_
_entity.id
_entity.type
_entity.pdbx_description
1 polymer ?
#
loop_
_entity_poly.entity_id
_entity_poly.type
_entity_poly.pdbx_seq_one_letter_code
_entity_poly.pdbx_strand_id
1 'polypeptide(L)'
;MKISVAYAFTLAVAFGSALPTKELHSRDDPDFVPVTFVDAPSKSFTCGSTTYSETDVYDGVAWGTILQDAGQTKGMAKYPHQFNNGEDLNLSSKCKAGDPDMQEYPLKQGTYYNGGNQNKKQGPDRVVYLHKQGETDPVENLPQATFCGVMTHTGASDNDFVLCS
;
A
#
# COMPACT_ATOMS: atom_id res chain seq x y z
N MET A 1 -7.39 -84.71 -3.79
CA MET A 1 -7.70 -83.35 -3.31
C MET A 1 -7.21 -82.35 -4.34
N LYS A 2 -8.13 -81.60 -4.95
CA LYS A 2 -7.83 -80.49 -5.86
C LYS A 2 -8.03 -79.20 -5.08
N ILE A 3 -7.07 -78.29 -5.05
CA ILE A 3 -7.32 -76.89 -4.69
C ILE A 3 -6.54 -76.01 -5.66
N SER A 4 -7.29 -75.34 -6.54
CA SER A 4 -6.81 -74.31 -7.46
C SER A 4 -6.60 -73.01 -6.69
N VAL A 5 -5.49 -72.32 -6.96
CA VAL A 5 -5.22 -70.97 -6.45
C VAL A 5 -5.59 -69.97 -7.55
N ALA A 6 -6.57 -69.11 -7.28
CA ALA A 6 -6.99 -68.04 -8.17
C ALA A 6 -6.15 -66.78 -7.90
N TYR A 7 -5.58 -66.20 -8.96
CA TYR A 7 -4.92 -64.91 -8.95
C TYR A 7 -5.96 -63.79 -8.99
N ALA A 8 -5.93 -62.89 -8.01
CA ALA A 8 -6.71 -61.66 -8.03
C ALA A 8 -5.79 -60.50 -8.46
N PHE A 9 -6.02 -59.97 -9.66
CA PHE A 9 -5.44 -58.71 -10.13
C PHE A 9 -6.26 -57.55 -9.54
N THR A 10 -5.69 -56.82 -8.58
CA THR A 10 -6.26 -55.58 -8.08
C THR A 10 -5.86 -54.42 -8.99
N LEU A 11 -6.85 -53.87 -9.69
CA LEU A 11 -6.73 -52.63 -10.46
C LEU A 11 -6.77 -51.44 -9.48
N ALA A 12 -5.64 -50.77 -9.28
CA ALA A 12 -5.59 -49.53 -8.50
C ALA A 12 -6.03 -48.36 -9.37
N VAL A 13 -7.22 -47.81 -9.09
CA VAL A 13 -7.70 -46.56 -9.68
C VAL A 13 -6.99 -45.40 -8.99
N ALA A 14 -6.09 -44.72 -9.70
CA ALA A 14 -5.46 -43.50 -9.23
C ALA A 14 -6.48 -42.35 -9.30
N PHE A 15 -7.02 -41.94 -8.15
CA PHE A 15 -7.73 -40.66 -8.03
C PHE A 15 -6.68 -39.53 -8.09
N GLY A 16 -6.50 -38.94 -9.26
CA GLY A 16 -5.78 -37.68 -9.40
C GLY A 16 -6.59 -36.55 -8.76
N SER A 17 -6.20 -36.14 -7.56
CA SER A 17 -6.69 -34.90 -6.96
C SER A 17 -6.11 -33.71 -7.74
N ALA A 18 -6.91 -33.18 -8.67
CA ALA A 18 -6.64 -31.89 -9.27
C ALA A 18 -6.75 -30.82 -8.17
N LEU A 19 -5.61 -30.43 -7.59
CA LEU A 19 -5.53 -29.24 -6.75
C LEU A 19 -5.86 -28.03 -7.64
N PRO A 20 -6.83 -27.19 -7.26
CA PRO A 20 -7.06 -25.95 -7.99
C PRO A 20 -5.80 -25.09 -7.91
N THR A 21 -5.17 -24.82 -9.04
CA THR A 21 -4.12 -23.80 -9.19
C THR A 21 -4.77 -22.43 -9.12
N LYS A 22 -5.34 -22.07 -7.97
CA LYS A 22 -5.67 -20.69 -7.66
C LYS A 22 -4.31 -19.99 -7.52
N GLU A 23 -4.03 -19.04 -8.40
CA GLU A 23 -2.87 -18.16 -8.38
C GLU A 23 -2.36 -17.94 -6.95
N LEU A 24 -1.21 -18.52 -6.63
CA LEU A 24 -0.59 -18.53 -5.29
C LEU A 24 -0.05 -17.14 -4.88
N HIS A 25 -0.50 -16.07 -5.54
CA HIS A 25 0.19 -14.77 -5.61
C HIS A 25 -0.57 -13.61 -4.97
N SER A 26 -1.75 -13.83 -4.39
CA SER A 26 -2.48 -12.78 -3.66
C SER A 26 -2.61 -13.21 -2.21
N ARG A 27 -1.75 -12.70 -1.32
CA ARG A 27 -2.08 -12.68 0.11
C ARG A 27 -3.35 -11.83 0.26
N ASP A 28 -4.21 -12.19 1.20
CA ASP A 28 -5.36 -11.36 1.53
C ASP A 28 -4.88 -9.99 2.02
N ASP A 29 -5.69 -8.97 1.76
CA ASP A 29 -5.44 -7.61 2.21
C ASP A 29 -5.34 -7.58 3.75
N PRO A 30 -4.41 -6.79 4.32
CA PRO A 30 -4.38 -6.60 5.76
C PRO A 30 -5.64 -5.88 6.24
N ASP A 31 -5.98 -6.07 7.51
CA ASP A 31 -7.11 -5.38 8.12
C ASP A 31 -6.85 -3.87 8.15
N PHE A 32 -7.87 -3.09 7.77
CA PHE A 32 -7.81 -1.64 7.89
C PHE A 32 -8.02 -1.24 9.36
N VAL A 33 -6.94 -0.93 10.06
CA VAL A 33 -6.94 -0.49 11.47
C VAL A 33 -6.76 1.02 11.58
N PRO A 34 -7.21 1.66 12.67
CA PRO A 34 -6.88 3.06 12.93
C PRO A 34 -5.38 3.29 13.00
N VAL A 35 -4.92 4.43 12.49
CA VAL A 35 -3.52 4.88 12.53
C VAL A 35 -3.45 6.18 13.32
N THR A 36 -2.48 6.27 14.23
CA THR A 36 -2.18 7.53 14.92
C THR A 36 -1.52 8.48 13.92
N PHE A 37 -2.25 9.53 13.54
CA PHE A 37 -1.80 10.47 12.51
C PHE A 37 -1.19 11.73 13.14
N VAL A 38 0.14 11.77 13.18
CA VAL A 38 0.93 12.87 13.74
C VAL A 38 1.02 14.01 12.72
N ASP A 39 0.86 15.24 13.20
CA ASP A 39 0.79 16.46 12.39
C ASP A 39 -0.26 16.40 11.27
N ALA A 40 -1.39 15.73 11.55
CA ALA A 40 -2.53 15.66 10.64
C ALA A 40 -2.87 17.07 10.12
N PRO A 41 -3.03 17.23 8.79
CA PRO A 41 -3.35 18.53 8.24
C PRO A 41 -4.76 18.96 8.68
N SER A 42 -4.94 20.25 8.92
CA SER A 42 -6.24 20.87 9.24
C SER A 42 -6.80 21.64 8.03
N LYS A 43 -6.48 21.19 6.82
CA LYS A 43 -6.89 21.82 5.56
C LYS A 43 -6.99 20.80 4.43
N SER A 44 -7.74 21.16 3.39
CA SER A 44 -7.72 20.47 2.10
C SER A 44 -6.47 20.80 1.28
N PHE A 45 -6.15 19.93 0.31
CA PHE A 45 -5.07 20.15 -0.65
C PHE A 45 -5.63 20.11 -2.07
N THR A 46 -5.21 21.07 -2.90
CA THR A 46 -5.57 21.09 -4.32
C THR A 46 -4.36 20.74 -5.18
N CYS A 47 -4.49 19.63 -5.91
CA CYS A 47 -3.51 19.11 -6.85
C CYS A 47 -4.06 19.25 -8.28
N GLY A 48 -3.56 20.22 -9.04
CA GLY A 48 -4.17 20.58 -10.32
C GLY A 48 -5.63 21.02 -10.16
N SER A 49 -6.57 20.24 -10.70
CA SER A 49 -8.02 20.48 -10.55
C SER A 49 -8.69 19.63 -9.47
N THR A 50 -7.95 18.74 -8.81
CA THR A 50 -8.49 17.80 -7.82
C THR A 50 -8.29 18.37 -6.42
N THR A 51 -9.33 18.35 -5.59
CA THR A 51 -9.23 18.76 -4.18
C THR A 51 -9.45 17.55 -3.27
N TYR A 52 -8.53 17.39 -2.33
CA TYR A 52 -8.53 16.32 -1.34
C TYR A 52 -8.86 16.87 0.04
N SER A 53 -9.78 16.19 0.71
CA SER A 53 -10.14 16.46 2.10
C SER A 53 -9.08 15.94 3.06
N GLU A 54 -9.17 16.35 4.33
CA GLU A 54 -8.34 15.79 5.41
C GLU A 54 -8.53 14.28 5.55
N THR A 55 -9.76 13.79 5.33
CA THR A 55 -10.07 12.35 5.34
C THR A 55 -9.40 11.61 4.19
N ASP A 56 -9.36 12.18 2.98
CA ASP A 56 -8.67 11.54 1.85
C ASP A 56 -7.17 11.37 2.15
N VAL A 57 -6.57 12.39 2.76
CA VAL A 57 -5.16 12.36 3.17
C VAL A 57 -4.94 11.31 4.25
N TYR A 58 -5.80 11.29 5.29
CA TYR A 58 -5.73 10.28 6.34
C TYR A 58 -5.85 8.86 5.77
N ASP A 59 -6.84 8.59 4.92
CA ASP A 59 -7.06 7.26 4.34
C ASP A 59 -5.84 6.80 3.53
N GLY A 60 -5.24 7.71 2.74
CA GLY A 60 -4.02 7.43 2.00
C GLY A 60 -2.83 7.09 2.90
N VAL A 61 -2.59 7.87 3.96
CA VAL A 61 -1.50 7.63 4.91
C VAL A 61 -1.74 6.35 5.69
N ALA A 62 -2.95 6.16 6.22
CA ALA A 62 -3.31 5.00 7.02
C ALA A 62 -3.12 3.71 6.23
N TRP A 63 -3.61 3.66 4.98
CA TRP A 63 -3.45 2.47 4.16
C TRP A 63 -2.01 2.20 3.75
N GLY A 64 -1.25 3.26 3.40
CA GLY A 64 0.19 3.13 3.13
C GLY A 64 0.94 2.54 4.32
N THR A 65 0.68 3.06 5.53
CA THR A 65 1.25 2.59 6.79
C THR A 65 0.97 1.11 7.04
N ILE A 66 -0.29 0.70 6.92
CA ILE A 66 -0.72 -0.69 7.14
C ILE A 66 -0.07 -1.65 6.13
N LEU A 67 0.04 -1.24 4.86
CA LEU A 67 0.73 -2.03 3.84
C LEU A 67 2.22 -2.19 4.14
N GLN A 68 2.87 -1.11 4.60
CA GLN A 68 4.27 -1.13 5.00
C GLN A 68 4.48 -2.12 6.16
N ASP A 69 3.66 -2.05 7.21
CA ASP A 69 3.68 -2.99 8.34
C ASP A 69 3.47 -4.44 7.91
N ALA A 70 2.55 -4.67 6.96
CA ALA A 70 2.27 -6.00 6.43
C ALA A 70 3.35 -6.51 5.44
N GLY A 71 4.30 -5.67 5.04
CA GLY A 71 5.26 -5.99 3.97
C GLY A 71 4.57 -6.24 2.63
N GLN A 72 3.45 -5.55 2.38
CA GLN A 72 2.62 -5.69 1.19
C GLN A 72 2.66 -4.42 0.33
N THR A 73 2.30 -4.56 -0.95
CA THR A 73 2.23 -3.43 -1.87
C THR A 73 1.02 -3.51 -2.79
N LYS A 74 0.57 -2.35 -3.31
CA LYS A 74 -0.57 -2.22 -4.21
C LYS A 74 -0.20 -1.66 -5.58
N GLY A 75 -1.00 -2.05 -6.56
CA GLY A 75 -0.81 -1.66 -7.96
C GLY A 75 0.43 -2.27 -8.60
N MET A 76 0.53 -2.09 -9.92
CA MET A 76 1.68 -2.55 -10.70
C MET A 76 2.98 -1.83 -10.29
N ALA A 77 2.84 -0.59 -9.84
CA ALA A 77 3.96 0.22 -9.37
C ALA A 77 4.48 -0.24 -8.00
N LYS A 78 3.70 -0.98 -7.20
CA LYS A 78 4.05 -1.49 -5.86
C LYS A 78 4.16 -0.43 -4.75
N TYR A 79 3.10 0.34 -4.53
CA TYR A 79 3.04 1.31 -3.42
C TYR A 79 2.79 0.64 -2.07
N PRO A 80 3.22 1.22 -0.92
CA PRO A 80 3.94 2.50 -0.79
C PRO A 80 5.36 2.45 -1.35
N HIS A 81 5.88 3.62 -1.73
CA HIS A 81 7.26 3.78 -2.21
C HIS A 81 8.05 4.66 -1.26
N GLN A 82 9.34 4.36 -1.12
CA GLN A 82 10.25 5.29 -0.48
C GLN A 82 10.34 6.57 -1.33
N PHE A 83 10.14 7.73 -0.69
CA PHE A 83 10.28 9.03 -1.31
C PHE A 83 11.55 9.70 -0.79
N ASN A 84 12.48 10.04 -1.68
CA ASN A 84 13.77 10.63 -1.30
C ASN A 84 13.78 12.17 -1.29
N ASN A 85 12.74 12.80 -1.87
CA ASN A 85 12.67 14.25 -2.08
C ASN A 85 13.89 14.82 -2.82
N GLY A 86 14.21 14.25 -3.99
CA GLY A 86 15.32 14.73 -4.84
C GLY A 86 15.02 16.07 -5.52
N GLU A 87 13.74 16.42 -5.59
CA GLU A 87 13.19 17.65 -6.16
C GLU A 87 13.22 18.83 -5.18
N ASP A 88 13.68 18.62 -3.94
CA ASP A 88 13.77 19.61 -2.86
C ASP A 88 12.42 20.31 -2.58
N LEU A 89 11.34 19.52 -2.53
CA LEU A 89 10.03 20.01 -2.13
C LEU A 89 10.07 20.49 -0.68
N ASN A 90 9.46 21.65 -0.42
CA ASN A 90 9.32 22.21 0.91
C ASN A 90 8.24 21.49 1.74
N LEU A 91 8.53 20.24 2.11
CA LEU A 91 7.70 19.41 2.99
C LEU A 91 7.75 19.91 4.44
N SER A 92 6.95 19.29 5.31
CA SER A 92 7.05 19.49 6.76
C SER A 92 8.50 19.40 7.23
N SER A 93 8.91 20.29 8.14
CA SER A 93 10.27 20.36 8.69
C SER A 93 10.77 19.06 9.36
N LYS A 94 9.87 18.14 9.69
CA LYS A 94 10.19 16.81 10.23
C LYS A 94 10.65 15.84 9.14
N CYS A 95 10.26 16.07 7.89
CA CYS A 95 10.49 15.18 6.76
C CYS A 95 11.73 15.63 5.98
N LYS A 96 12.85 15.02 6.32
CA LYS A 96 14.15 15.36 5.74
C LYS A 96 14.34 14.63 4.41
N ALA A 97 14.94 15.30 3.44
CA ALA A 97 15.34 14.65 2.20
C ALA A 97 16.27 13.46 2.48
N GLY A 98 16.03 12.34 1.80
CA GLY A 98 16.76 11.08 1.96
C GLY A 98 16.44 10.27 3.23
N ASP A 99 15.40 10.63 4.00
CA ASP A 99 14.98 9.82 5.15
C ASP A 99 14.48 8.44 4.67
N PRO A 100 15.00 7.33 5.22
CA PRO A 100 14.59 5.98 4.81
C PRO A 100 13.14 5.64 5.15
N ASP A 101 12.57 6.30 6.15
CA ASP A 101 11.21 6.07 6.62
C ASP A 101 10.19 7.00 5.91
N MET A 102 10.66 7.87 5.00
CA MET A 102 9.79 8.73 4.20
C MET A 102 9.20 7.97 3.02
N GLN A 103 7.88 7.89 2.98
CA GLN A 103 7.12 7.14 1.98
C GLN A 103 6.15 8.05 1.23
N GLU A 104 5.80 7.65 0.01
CA GLU A 104 4.68 8.17 -0.75
C GLU A 104 3.61 7.11 -1.00
N TYR A 105 2.35 7.53 -1.04
CA TYR A 105 1.21 6.67 -1.40
C TYR A 105 0.22 7.41 -2.32
N PRO A 106 -0.41 6.73 -3.30
CA PRO A 106 -1.37 7.36 -4.19
C PRO A 106 -2.58 7.92 -3.45
N LEU A 107 -2.92 9.17 -3.75
CA LEU A 107 -4.04 9.87 -3.13
C LEU A 107 -5.30 9.79 -3.99
N LYS A 108 -6.43 9.41 -3.38
CA LYS A 108 -7.73 9.24 -4.03
C LYS A 108 -8.82 9.97 -3.25
N GLN A 109 -9.85 10.42 -3.96
CA GLN A 109 -11.01 11.06 -3.33
C GLN A 109 -12.00 10.00 -2.84
N GLY A 110 -12.49 10.17 -1.62
CA GLY A 110 -13.50 9.35 -0.95
C GLY A 110 -13.02 7.98 -0.48
N THR A 111 -11.75 7.63 -0.68
CA THR A 111 -11.16 6.35 -0.25
C THR A 111 -9.65 6.34 -0.47
N TYR A 112 -8.96 5.31 0.02
CA TYR A 112 -7.57 5.02 -0.30
C TYR A 112 -7.41 4.22 -1.60
N TYR A 113 -6.25 4.33 -2.25
CA TYR A 113 -5.92 3.47 -3.39
C TYR A 113 -5.80 2.00 -2.94
N ASN A 114 -6.71 1.13 -3.39
CA ASN A 114 -6.64 -0.32 -3.13
C ASN A 114 -6.66 -1.16 -4.42
N GLY A 115 -5.91 -0.73 -5.44
CA GLY A 115 -5.82 -1.46 -6.70
C GLY A 115 -5.05 -2.78 -6.54
N GLY A 116 -5.57 -3.86 -7.13
CA GLY A 116 -4.83 -5.13 -7.23
C GLY A 116 -3.51 -5.00 -8.00
N ASN A 117 -2.67 -6.03 -7.97
CA ASN A 117 -1.26 -6.00 -8.44
C ASN A 117 -1.04 -5.57 -9.90
N GLN A 118 -2.08 -5.59 -10.75
CA GLN A 118 -1.99 -5.15 -12.16
C GLN A 118 -2.60 -3.76 -12.41
N ASN A 119 -3.11 -3.10 -11.37
CA ASN A 119 -3.74 -1.80 -11.48
C ASN A 119 -2.69 -0.71 -11.79
N LYS A 120 -2.95 0.08 -12.84
CA LYS A 120 -2.11 1.21 -13.29
C LYS A 120 -2.80 2.57 -13.15
N LYS A 121 -3.91 2.61 -12.40
CA LYS A 121 -4.79 3.79 -12.24
C LYS A 121 -4.52 4.52 -10.92
N GLN A 122 -3.27 4.52 -10.44
CA GLN A 122 -2.89 5.24 -9.23
C GLN A 122 -3.10 6.77 -9.35
N GLY A 123 -3.05 7.32 -10.56
CA GLY A 123 -3.16 8.77 -10.78
C GLY A 123 -1.86 9.51 -10.45
N PRO A 124 -1.83 10.84 -10.58
CA PRO A 124 -0.60 11.64 -10.44
C PRO A 124 -0.33 12.10 -8.99
N ASP A 125 -1.33 12.04 -8.11
CA ASP A 125 -1.28 12.67 -6.79
C ASP A 125 -0.82 11.71 -5.70
N ARG A 126 -0.06 12.22 -4.74
CA ARG A 126 0.60 11.44 -3.69
C ARG A 126 0.49 12.17 -2.36
N VAL A 127 0.26 11.40 -1.30
CA VAL A 127 0.56 11.85 0.06
C VAL A 127 1.95 11.35 0.46
N VAL A 128 2.71 12.21 1.13
CA VAL A 128 4.02 11.89 1.72
C VAL A 128 3.89 11.82 3.23
N TYR A 129 4.46 10.80 3.84
CA TYR A 129 4.46 10.58 5.28
C TYR A 129 5.75 9.91 5.75
N LEU A 130 6.06 10.04 7.04
CA LEU A 130 7.08 9.24 7.72
C LEU A 130 6.40 8.10 8.46
N HIS A 131 6.90 6.89 8.27
CA HIS A 131 6.56 5.74 9.10
C HIS A 131 7.70 4.73 9.10
N LYS A 132 8.11 4.33 10.29
CA LYS A 132 9.03 3.21 10.46
C LYS A 132 8.24 1.93 10.67
N GLN A 133 8.53 0.89 9.89
CA GLN A 133 7.83 -0.39 9.97
C GLN A 133 7.80 -0.94 11.41
N GLY A 134 6.61 -1.25 11.91
CA GLY A 134 6.34 -1.74 13.25
C GLY A 134 6.29 -0.66 14.34
N GLU A 135 6.40 0.62 13.98
CA GLU A 135 6.28 1.74 14.90
C GLU A 135 4.83 1.96 15.32
N THR A 136 4.60 1.99 16.64
CA THR A 136 3.30 2.25 17.23
C THR A 136 3.32 3.47 18.13
N ASP A 137 2.17 4.12 18.28
CA ASP A 137 2.01 5.19 19.24
C ASP A 137 2.04 4.63 20.69
N PRO A 138 2.58 5.38 21.66
CA PRO A 138 2.79 4.87 23.01
C PRO A 138 1.52 4.82 23.87
N VAL A 139 0.38 5.34 23.39
CA VAL A 139 -0.86 5.47 24.17
C VAL A 139 -1.82 4.33 23.83
N GLU A 140 -2.16 4.17 22.55
CA GLU A 140 -3.15 3.22 22.06
C GLU A 140 -2.50 2.00 21.36
N ASN A 141 -1.17 2.01 21.19
CA ASN A 141 -0.42 0.97 20.48
C ASN A 141 -0.96 0.73 19.06
N LEU A 142 -1.37 1.81 18.39
CA LEU A 142 -1.76 1.83 16.99
C LEU A 142 -0.54 2.13 16.12
N PRO A 143 -0.49 1.67 14.86
CA PRO A 143 0.52 2.14 13.92
C PRO A 143 0.54 3.68 13.89
N GLN A 144 1.74 4.26 13.77
CA GLN A 144 1.90 5.71 13.80
C GLN A 144 2.55 6.22 12.52
N ALA A 145 2.01 7.29 11.94
CA ALA A 145 2.60 7.96 10.79
C ALA A 145 2.58 9.48 10.96
N THR A 146 3.63 10.16 10.50
CA THR A 146 3.72 11.63 10.51
C THR A 146 3.47 12.19 9.12
N PHE A 147 2.53 13.12 8.98
CA PHE A 147 2.26 13.80 7.71
C PHE A 147 3.43 14.69 7.26
N CYS A 148 3.82 14.59 5.98
CA CYS A 148 4.86 15.43 5.39
C CYS A 148 4.32 16.46 4.40
N GLY A 149 3.35 16.06 3.58
CA GLY A 149 2.83 16.91 2.51
C GLY A 149 2.01 16.14 1.48
N VAL A 150 1.45 16.87 0.53
CA VAL A 150 0.77 16.31 -0.64
C VAL A 150 1.43 16.89 -1.89
N MET A 151 1.71 16.02 -2.86
CA MET A 151 2.41 16.37 -4.09
C MET A 151 1.74 15.75 -5.31
N THR A 152 2.04 16.27 -6.49
CA THR A 152 1.46 15.82 -7.76
C THR A 152 2.44 15.94 -8.90
N HIS A 153 2.36 15.01 -9.85
CA HIS A 153 3.00 15.19 -11.16
C HIS A 153 2.28 16.26 -12.01
N THR A 154 1.05 16.66 -11.66
CA THR A 154 0.27 17.60 -12.46
C THR A 154 0.90 18.98 -12.39
N GLY A 155 1.43 19.46 -13.52
CA GLY A 155 2.12 20.75 -13.60
C GLY A 155 3.62 20.68 -13.29
N ALA A 156 4.17 19.49 -13.01
CA ALA A 156 5.60 19.24 -12.93
C ALA A 156 6.19 18.91 -14.32
N SER A 157 7.51 19.07 -14.46
CA SER A 157 8.26 18.56 -15.61
C SER A 157 8.56 17.07 -15.47
N ASP A 158 8.57 16.35 -16.59
CA ASP A 158 8.98 14.94 -16.66
C ASP A 158 8.30 14.02 -15.63
N ASN A 159 9.07 13.38 -14.75
CA ASN A 159 8.58 12.53 -13.66
C ASN A 159 8.71 13.22 -12.30
N ASP A 160 8.96 14.53 -12.26
CA ASP A 160 9.11 15.29 -11.02
C ASP A 160 7.75 15.50 -10.35
N PHE A 161 7.80 16.04 -9.13
CA PHE A 161 6.64 16.43 -8.36
C PHE A 161 6.64 17.94 -8.10
N VAL A 162 5.44 18.48 -7.87
CA VAL A 162 5.23 19.79 -7.25
C VAL A 162 4.28 19.65 -6.07
N LEU A 163 4.38 20.56 -5.10
CA LEU A 163 3.47 20.59 -3.95
C LEU A 163 2.06 21.00 -4.37
N CYS A 164 1.07 20.35 -3.76
CA CYS A 164 -0.31 20.79 -3.84
C CYS A 164 -0.55 22.00 -2.92
N SER A 165 -1.46 22.90 -3.32
CA SER A 165 -1.79 24.11 -2.56
C SER A 165 -2.75 23.85 -1.39
#